data_AF-A0A3S0KLL1-F1
#
_entry.id   AF-A0A3S0KLL1-F1
#
_cell.length_a   1.000
_cell.length_b   1.000
_cell.length_c   1.000
_cell.angle_alpha   90.00
_cell.angle_beta   90.00
_cell.angle_gamma   90.00
#
_symmetry.space_group_name_H-M   'P 1'
#
loop_
_entity.id
_entity.type
_entity.pdbx_description
1 polymer ?
#
loop_
_entity_poly.entity_id
_entity_poly.type
_entity_poly.pdbx_seq_one_letter_code
_entity_poly.pdbx_strand_id
1 'polypeptide(L)'
;MNSLLIGLALTGLTSHGSALEHPTDPAPGRMIGGPLIAPASDPMPPARERATTLRDPLETVLTVQLLAGLTEQEKIHWTAQQRCVLRPLLRPLLESKAVSGAEWNHIQTELLSLLSTDQRGQLEQARAEADTRAEHILSVSRLASVDGPPIIWQWRYAFALDRGVALLGELKKEPETNPYLLSPYREQVNILLGEQSTEQ
;
A
#
# COMPACT_ATOMS: atom_id res chain seq x y z
N MET A 1 -32.12 18.97 16.42
CA MET A 1 -31.54 20.03 17.26
C MET A 1 -30.82 19.36 18.41
N ASN A 2 -29.49 19.39 18.41
CA ASN A 2 -28.66 19.50 19.61
C ASN A 2 -27.22 19.77 19.16
N SER A 3 -26.76 20.94 19.55
CA SER A 3 -25.44 21.50 19.30
C SER A 3 -24.48 21.21 20.47
N LEU A 4 -23.21 21.56 20.25
CA LEU A 4 -22.14 21.81 21.25
C LEU A 4 -21.46 20.54 21.84
N LEU A 5 -20.14 20.47 22.05
CA LEU A 5 -19.16 21.53 22.34
C LEU A 5 -17.72 21.09 22.00
N ILE A 6 -16.94 22.04 21.52
CA ILE A 6 -15.48 22.02 21.32
C ILE A 6 -14.80 22.22 22.68
N GLY A 7 -13.72 21.47 22.95
CA GLY A 7 -12.83 21.69 24.09
C GLY A 7 -11.36 21.64 23.65
N LEU A 8 -10.80 22.79 23.34
CA LEU A 8 -9.35 23.01 23.17
C LEU A 8 -8.73 23.19 24.57
N ALA A 9 -7.68 22.43 24.90
CA ALA A 9 -6.85 22.69 26.07
C ALA A 9 -5.50 23.26 25.61
N LEU A 10 -5.35 24.58 25.79
CA LEU A 10 -4.06 25.29 25.76
C LEU A 10 -3.49 25.24 27.18
N THR A 11 -2.29 24.69 27.35
CA THR A 11 -1.52 24.81 28.60
C THR A 11 -0.22 25.53 28.29
N GLY A 12 -0.14 26.80 28.70
CA GLY A 12 1.12 27.50 28.90
C GLY A 12 1.66 27.26 30.30
N LEU A 13 2.96 27.56 30.52
CA LEU A 13 3.53 28.48 31.53
C LEU A 13 4.97 28.07 31.95
N THR A 14 5.92 28.92 31.53
CA THR A 14 7.08 29.53 32.23
C THR A 14 7.75 28.91 33.47
N SER A 15 9.09 28.98 33.53
CA SER A 15 9.89 29.65 34.61
C SER A 15 11.28 30.05 34.04
N HIS A 16 11.76 31.30 34.10
CA HIS A 16 12.54 31.96 35.19
C HIS A 16 13.65 31.04 35.78
N GLY A 17 14.93 31.41 35.90
CA GLY A 17 15.69 32.64 35.60
C GLY A 17 17.11 32.56 36.20
N SER A 18 18.01 33.46 35.75
CA SER A 18 19.24 34.00 36.41
C SER A 18 20.37 33.05 36.84
N ALA A 19 21.65 33.41 36.95
CA ALA A 19 22.52 34.52 36.53
C ALA A 19 23.96 34.14 37.01
N LEU A 20 25.01 34.62 36.33
CA LEU A 20 26.22 35.26 36.87
C LEU A 20 27.45 35.07 35.98
N GLU A 21 28.05 36.21 35.68
CA GLU A 21 29.28 36.45 34.96
C GLU A 21 30.47 36.44 35.94
N HIS A 22 31.64 35.89 35.56
CA HIS A 22 32.88 36.68 35.35
C HIS A 22 34.05 35.79 34.84
N PRO A 23 35.07 36.40 34.21
CA PRO A 23 35.90 35.81 33.16
C PRO A 23 37.33 35.45 33.59
N THR A 24 37.97 34.53 32.88
CA THR A 24 39.42 34.50 32.66
C THR A 24 39.73 33.79 31.34
N ASP A 25 40.36 34.52 30.41
CA ASP A 25 40.97 34.05 29.15
C ASP A 25 42.52 34.03 29.36
N PRO A 26 43.42 33.43 28.53
CA PRO A 26 43.25 32.53 27.38
C PRO A 26 44.13 31.25 27.38
N ALA A 27 43.82 30.40 26.38
CA ALA A 27 44.51 29.25 25.72
C ALA A 27 46.07 29.17 25.79
N PRO A 28 46.74 28.03 25.45
CA PRO A 28 46.31 26.97 24.51
C PRO A 28 46.68 25.51 24.86
N GLY A 29 45.73 24.60 24.64
CA GLY A 29 45.94 23.15 24.75
C GLY A 29 45.27 22.41 23.61
N ARG A 30 45.91 22.41 22.45
CA ARG A 30 45.53 21.59 21.29
C ARG A 30 45.81 20.12 21.61
N MET A 31 44.80 19.38 22.06
CA MET A 31 44.80 17.92 22.07
C MET A 31 43.51 17.42 21.45
N ILE A 32 43.70 16.57 20.46
CA ILE A 32 42.75 16.08 19.46
C ILE A 32 41.71 15.19 20.16
N GLY A 33 40.52 15.71 20.40
CA GLY A 33 39.33 14.93 20.69
C GLY A 33 38.70 14.50 19.38
N GLY A 34 38.87 13.22 19.01
CA GLY A 34 38.26 12.65 17.82
C GLY A 34 36.72 12.83 17.83
N PRO A 35 36.07 12.94 16.67
CA PRO A 35 34.64 13.08 16.61
C PRO A 35 33.98 11.85 17.23
N LEU A 36 33.17 12.06 18.27
CA LEU A 36 32.15 11.12 18.71
C LEU A 36 31.23 10.86 17.50
N ILE A 37 31.45 9.73 16.84
CA ILE A 37 30.54 9.21 15.82
C ILE A 37 29.24 8.90 16.56
N ALA A 38 28.27 9.80 16.47
CA ALA A 38 26.88 9.47 16.77
C ALA A 38 26.52 8.23 15.93
N PRO A 39 25.82 7.22 16.48
CA PRO A 39 25.34 6.11 15.67
C PRO A 39 24.53 6.71 14.52
N ALA A 40 24.96 6.45 13.29
CA ALA A 40 24.23 6.82 12.10
C ALA A 40 22.81 6.26 12.27
N SER A 41 21.85 7.14 12.53
CA SER A 41 20.45 6.78 12.34
C SER A 41 20.36 6.38 10.89
N ASP A 42 19.99 5.12 10.62
CA ASP A 42 19.82 4.62 9.26
C ASP A 42 19.08 5.69 8.45
N PRO A 43 19.61 6.13 7.31
CA PRO A 43 18.92 7.10 6.49
C PRO A 43 17.59 6.48 6.08
N MET A 44 16.52 6.95 6.71
CA MET A 44 15.16 6.64 6.33
C MET A 44 15.05 6.83 4.80
N PRO A 45 14.74 5.78 4.01
CA PRO A 45 14.81 5.88 2.57
C PRO A 45 13.91 7.02 2.08
N PRO A 46 14.38 7.83 1.11
CA PRO A 46 13.64 9.00 0.64
C PRO A 46 12.22 8.60 0.22
N ALA A 47 11.24 9.46 0.47
CA ALA A 47 9.81 9.19 0.24
C ALA A 47 9.46 8.68 -1.17
N ARG A 48 10.34 8.89 -2.16
CA ARG A 48 10.21 8.34 -3.52
C ARG A 48 10.46 6.82 -3.59
N GLU A 49 11.44 6.28 -2.88
CA GLU A 49 11.72 4.84 -2.84
C GLU A 49 10.59 4.09 -2.14
N ARG A 50 10.04 4.66 -1.05
CA ARG A 50 8.85 4.14 -0.37
C ARG A 50 7.57 4.23 -1.19
N ALA A 51 7.48 5.18 -2.12
CA ALA A 51 6.32 5.27 -3.00
C ALA A 51 6.36 4.13 -4.02
N THR A 52 7.50 3.89 -4.67
CA THR A 52 7.64 2.83 -5.67
C THR A 52 7.43 1.42 -5.11
N THR A 53 7.77 1.17 -3.84
CA THR A 53 7.56 -0.13 -3.20
C THR A 53 6.10 -0.56 -3.09
N LEU A 54 5.14 0.37 -3.17
CA LEU A 54 3.72 0.04 -3.06
C LEU A 54 3.05 -0.28 -4.40
N ARG A 55 3.74 -0.07 -5.54
CA ARG A 55 3.13 -0.26 -6.85
C ARG A 55 2.81 -1.73 -7.09
N ASP A 56 3.78 -2.61 -6.89
CA ASP A 56 3.65 -4.05 -7.16
C ASP A 56 2.54 -4.72 -6.33
N PRO A 57 2.41 -4.48 -5.00
CA PRO A 57 1.29 -5.02 -4.23
C PRO A 57 -0.05 -4.47 -4.71
N LEU A 58 -0.19 -3.15 -4.92
CA LEU A 58 -1.45 -2.54 -5.35
C LEU A 58 -1.88 -3.02 -6.74
N GLU A 59 -0.93 -3.17 -7.66
CA GLU A 59 -1.15 -3.69 -9.00
C GLU A 59 -1.59 -5.16 -8.98
N THR A 60 -0.94 -5.98 -8.16
CA THR A 60 -1.29 -7.40 -8.03
C THR A 60 -2.67 -7.57 -7.43
N VAL A 61 -3.00 -6.82 -6.37
CA VAL A 61 -4.33 -6.84 -5.74
C VAL A 61 -5.41 -6.41 -6.74
N LEU A 62 -5.16 -5.36 -7.52
CA LEU A 62 -6.13 -4.91 -8.53
C LEU A 62 -6.32 -5.97 -9.61
N THR A 63 -5.24 -6.60 -10.06
CA THR A 63 -5.30 -7.69 -11.03
C THR A 63 -6.14 -8.85 -10.52
N VAL A 64 -5.92 -9.31 -9.28
CA VAL A 64 -6.68 -10.40 -8.67
C VAL A 64 -8.15 -10.03 -8.50
N GLN A 65 -8.46 -8.83 -8.03
CA GLN A 65 -9.84 -8.34 -7.91
C GLN A 65 -10.56 -8.33 -9.27
N LEU A 66 -9.92 -7.80 -10.32
CA LEU A 66 -10.52 -7.74 -11.64
C LEU A 66 -10.72 -9.14 -12.23
N LEU A 67 -9.74 -10.03 -12.08
CA LEU A 67 -9.87 -11.42 -12.52
C LEU A 67 -11.00 -12.14 -11.77
N ALA A 68 -11.13 -11.92 -10.46
CA ALA A 68 -12.22 -12.50 -9.67
C ALA A 68 -13.57 -12.01 -10.20
N GLY A 69 -13.76 -10.70 -10.38
CA GLY A 69 -15.00 -10.14 -10.92
C GLY A 69 -15.31 -10.60 -12.34
N LEU A 70 -14.30 -10.74 -13.21
CA LEU A 70 -14.47 -11.30 -14.56
C LEU A 70 -14.83 -12.79 -14.54
N THR A 71 -14.36 -13.53 -13.54
CA THR A 71 -14.71 -14.93 -13.32
C THR A 71 -16.16 -15.07 -12.86
N GLU A 72 -16.59 -14.24 -11.91
CA GLU A 72 -17.99 -14.20 -11.44
C GLU A 72 -18.98 -13.77 -12.53
N GLN A 73 -18.56 -12.86 -13.42
CA GLN A 73 -19.33 -12.45 -14.59
C GLN A 73 -19.30 -13.47 -15.74
N GLU A 74 -18.66 -14.63 -15.54
CA GLU A 74 -18.51 -15.68 -16.55
C GLU A 74 -17.82 -15.20 -17.85
N LYS A 75 -17.02 -14.13 -17.78
CA LYS A 75 -16.23 -13.62 -18.91
C LYS A 75 -14.91 -14.38 -19.05
N ILE A 76 -14.30 -14.71 -17.90
CA ILE A 76 -13.12 -15.56 -17.83
C ILE A 76 -13.52 -16.92 -17.23
N HIS A 77 -13.32 -17.98 -18.01
CA HIS A 77 -13.40 -19.35 -17.52
C HIS A 77 -12.00 -19.93 -17.31
N TRP A 78 -11.75 -20.40 -16.10
CA TRP A 78 -10.50 -21.08 -15.76
C TRP A 78 -10.61 -22.58 -16.05
N THR A 79 -9.77 -23.05 -16.97
CA THR A 79 -9.63 -24.49 -17.23
C THR A 79 -9.08 -25.24 -16.02
N ALA A 80 -9.32 -26.55 -15.94
CA ALA A 80 -8.75 -27.38 -14.88
C ALA A 80 -7.21 -27.29 -14.83
N GLN A 81 -6.56 -27.19 -15.99
CA GLN A 81 -5.11 -27.03 -16.08
C GLN A 81 -4.64 -25.69 -15.50
N GLN A 82 -5.30 -24.59 -15.86
CA GLN A 82 -4.98 -23.27 -15.30
C GLN A 82 -5.19 -23.25 -13.77
N ARG A 83 -6.29 -23.83 -13.26
CA ARG A 83 -6.53 -23.93 -11.81
C ARG A 83 -5.48 -24.76 -11.08
N CYS A 84 -4.94 -25.79 -11.73
CA CYS A 84 -3.84 -26.57 -11.17
C CYS A 84 -2.58 -25.71 -10.95
N VAL A 85 -2.33 -24.75 -11.83
CA VAL A 85 -1.21 -23.79 -11.70
C VAL A 85 -1.53 -22.63 -10.76
N LEU A 86 -2.77 -22.11 -10.77
CA LEU A 86 -3.20 -21.03 -9.88
C LEU A 86 -3.13 -21.43 -8.40
N ARG A 87 -3.44 -22.69 -8.07
CA ARG A 87 -3.50 -23.15 -6.68
C ARG A 87 -2.18 -22.97 -5.92
N PRO A 88 -1.03 -23.49 -6.38
CA PRO A 88 0.24 -23.26 -5.70
C PRO A 88 0.69 -21.79 -5.73
N LEU A 89 0.21 -20.99 -6.70
CA LEU A 89 0.54 -19.57 -6.80
C LEU A 89 -0.20 -18.71 -5.77
N LEU A 90 -1.52 -18.92 -5.64
CA LEU A 90 -2.40 -18.05 -4.86
C LEU A 90 -2.70 -18.57 -3.46
N ARG A 91 -2.66 -19.89 -3.23
CA ARG A 91 -2.94 -20.42 -1.89
C ARG A 91 -1.99 -19.91 -0.81
N PRO A 92 -0.68 -19.72 -1.04
CA PRO A 92 0.21 -19.12 -0.06
C PRO A 92 -0.25 -17.72 0.41
N LEU A 93 -0.96 -16.97 -0.43
CA LEU A 93 -1.50 -15.66 -0.05
C LEU A 93 -2.61 -15.77 1.01
N LEU A 94 -3.23 -16.93 1.19
CA LEU A 94 -4.25 -17.14 2.21
C LEU A 94 -3.67 -17.49 3.59
N GLU A 95 -2.36 -17.75 3.67
CA GLU A 95 -1.70 -18.32 4.85
C GLU A 95 -0.53 -17.46 5.33
N SER A 96 0.23 -16.88 4.40
CA SER A 96 1.41 -16.06 4.70
C SER A 96 1.02 -14.70 5.29
N LYS A 97 1.71 -14.29 6.36
CA LYS A 97 1.49 -12.96 6.97
C LYS A 97 2.10 -11.81 6.18
N ALA A 98 3.17 -12.11 5.44
CA ALA A 98 3.90 -11.13 4.66
C ALA A 98 4.16 -11.66 3.25
N VAL A 99 4.26 -10.74 2.30
CA VAL A 99 4.61 -11.00 0.90
C VAL A 99 5.60 -9.93 0.45
N SER A 100 6.77 -10.37 0.02
CA SER A 100 7.85 -9.51 -0.46
C SER A 100 7.54 -8.93 -1.85
N GLY A 101 8.22 -7.83 -2.21
CA GLY A 101 8.09 -7.23 -3.55
C GLY A 101 8.41 -8.19 -4.70
N ALA A 102 9.41 -9.05 -4.54
CA ALA A 102 9.76 -10.06 -5.54
C ALA A 102 8.65 -11.11 -5.72
N GLU A 103 8.00 -11.51 -4.62
CA GLU A 103 6.85 -12.43 -4.67
C GLU A 103 5.64 -11.78 -5.35
N TRP A 104 5.36 -10.50 -5.07
CA TRP A 104 4.30 -9.77 -5.77
C TRP A 104 4.50 -9.76 -7.29
N ASN A 105 5.71 -9.42 -7.73
CA ASN A 105 6.04 -9.38 -9.15
C ASN A 105 5.95 -10.78 -9.80
N HIS A 106 6.43 -11.81 -9.11
CA HIS A 106 6.34 -13.19 -9.58
C HIS A 106 4.87 -13.63 -9.73
N ILE A 107 4.03 -13.39 -8.73
CA ILE A 107 2.60 -13.69 -8.76
C ILE A 107 1.92 -12.99 -9.93
N GLN A 108 2.17 -11.70 -10.11
CA GLN A 108 1.59 -10.93 -11.20
C GLN A 108 2.00 -11.51 -12.57
N THR A 109 3.29 -11.80 -12.75
CA THR A 109 3.81 -12.34 -14.01
C THR A 109 3.19 -13.70 -14.34
N GLU A 110 3.13 -14.61 -13.37
CA GLU A 110 2.53 -15.93 -13.56
C GLU A 110 1.01 -15.85 -13.78
N LEU A 111 0.29 -14.96 -13.10
CA LEU A 111 -1.14 -14.75 -13.35
C LEU A 111 -1.39 -14.32 -14.80
N LEU A 112 -0.64 -13.35 -15.31
CA LEU A 112 -0.79 -12.85 -16.67
C LEU A 112 -0.34 -13.88 -17.72
N SER A 113 0.63 -14.73 -17.40
CA SER A 113 1.11 -15.79 -18.29
C SER A 113 0.04 -16.84 -18.57
N LEU A 114 -0.84 -17.11 -17.60
CA LEU A 114 -1.93 -18.09 -17.69
C LEU A 114 -3.11 -17.64 -18.58
N LEU A 115 -3.24 -16.35 -18.85
CA LEU A 115 -4.35 -15.79 -19.62
C LEU A 115 -4.12 -15.98 -21.12
N SER A 116 -5.16 -16.41 -21.84
CA SER A 116 -5.17 -16.35 -23.30
C SER A 116 -5.18 -14.90 -23.80
N THR A 117 -4.90 -14.68 -25.08
CA THR A 117 -4.95 -13.34 -25.69
C THR A 117 -6.31 -12.65 -25.50
N ASP A 118 -7.41 -13.39 -25.64
CA ASP A 118 -8.75 -12.85 -25.43
C ASP A 118 -8.99 -12.46 -23.96
N GLN A 119 -8.61 -13.32 -23.02
CA GLN A 119 -8.74 -13.06 -21.59
C GLN A 119 -7.90 -11.86 -21.14
N ARG A 120 -6.71 -11.66 -21.73
CA ARG A 120 -5.91 -10.45 -21.51
C ARG A 120 -6.63 -9.21 -22.01
N GLY A 121 -7.24 -9.26 -23.19
CA GLY A 121 -8.07 -8.15 -23.70
C GLY A 121 -9.23 -7.80 -22.77
N GLN A 122 -9.90 -8.81 -22.21
CA GLN A 122 -10.96 -8.59 -21.21
C GLN A 122 -10.43 -7.96 -19.91
N LEU A 123 -9.26 -8.41 -19.43
CA LEU A 123 -8.61 -7.85 -18.25
C LEU A 123 -8.19 -6.39 -18.48
N GLU A 124 -7.59 -6.09 -19.63
CA GLU A 124 -7.20 -4.72 -20.03
C GLU A 124 -8.40 -3.79 -20.11
N GLN A 125 -9.52 -4.25 -20.68
CA GLN A 125 -10.76 -3.50 -20.73
C GLN A 125 -11.32 -3.22 -19.32
N ALA A 126 -11.39 -4.25 -18.47
CA ALA A 126 -11.85 -4.11 -17.09
C ALA A 126 -10.95 -3.16 -16.28
N ARG A 127 -9.64 -3.19 -16.56
CA ARG A 127 -8.66 -2.28 -15.98
C ARG A 127 -8.88 -0.83 -16.43
N ALA A 128 -9.06 -0.59 -17.71
CA ALA A 128 -9.34 0.75 -18.25
C ALA A 128 -10.63 1.34 -17.65
N GLU A 129 -11.66 0.52 -17.45
CA GLU A 129 -12.90 0.93 -16.78
C GLU A 129 -12.66 1.28 -15.30
N ALA A 130 -11.87 0.49 -14.57
CA ALA A 130 -11.52 0.78 -13.19
C ALA A 130 -10.71 2.07 -13.06
N ASP A 131 -9.73 2.26 -13.94
CA ASP A 131 -8.94 3.48 -14.03
C ASP A 131 -9.80 4.72 -14.33
N THR A 132 -10.74 4.60 -15.28
CA THR A 132 -11.67 5.69 -15.62
C THR A 132 -12.54 6.09 -14.42
N ARG A 133 -13.06 5.10 -13.67
CA ARG A 133 -13.83 5.36 -12.43
C ARG A 133 -12.96 6.03 -11.37
N ALA A 134 -11.74 5.55 -11.17
CA ALA A 134 -10.80 6.12 -10.21
C ALA A 134 -10.42 7.56 -10.57
N GLU A 135 -10.18 7.85 -11.85
CA GLU A 135 -9.91 9.20 -12.35
C GLU A 135 -11.10 10.13 -12.15
N HIS A 136 -12.32 9.67 -12.42
CA HIS A 136 -13.52 10.44 -12.15
C HIS A 136 -13.64 10.79 -10.66
N ILE A 137 -13.47 9.82 -9.76
CA ILE A 137 -13.48 10.05 -8.30
C ILE A 137 -12.38 11.03 -7.90
N LEU A 138 -11.17 10.89 -8.44
CA LEU A 138 -10.07 11.79 -8.18
C LEU A 138 -10.38 13.23 -8.58
N SER A 139 -10.95 13.42 -9.77
CA SER A 139 -11.27 14.75 -10.31
C SER A 139 -12.26 15.54 -9.45
N VAL A 140 -13.17 14.83 -8.77
CA VAL A 140 -14.17 15.45 -7.87
C VAL A 140 -13.71 15.49 -6.42
N SER A 141 -12.65 14.76 -6.06
CA SER A 141 -12.08 14.75 -4.72
C SER A 141 -11.09 15.90 -4.49
N ARG A 142 -11.11 16.52 -3.31
CA ARG A 142 -10.07 17.51 -2.91
C ARG A 142 -8.70 16.88 -2.62
N LEU A 143 -8.56 15.57 -2.80
CA LEU A 143 -7.34 14.80 -2.47
C LEU A 143 -6.24 14.99 -3.52
N ALA A 144 -6.58 15.37 -4.75
CA ALA A 144 -5.61 15.63 -5.81
C ALA A 144 -4.69 16.84 -5.53
N SER A 145 -5.04 17.72 -4.59
CA SER A 145 -4.37 19.01 -4.38
C SER A 145 -3.33 19.04 -3.25
N VAL A 146 -3.27 18.02 -2.38
CA VAL A 146 -2.53 18.11 -1.09
C VAL A 146 -1.17 17.40 -1.12
N ASP A 147 -1.01 16.38 -1.96
CA ASP A 147 0.03 15.36 -1.76
C ASP A 147 1.11 15.26 -2.87
N GLY A 148 1.01 16.04 -3.95
CA GLY A 148 2.01 16.06 -5.03
C GLY A 148 2.02 14.84 -5.98
N PRO A 149 2.84 14.87 -7.05
CA PRO A 149 2.75 13.94 -8.19
C PRO A 149 2.89 12.43 -7.89
N PRO A 150 3.83 11.98 -7.03
CA PRO A 150 3.99 10.55 -6.75
C PRO A 150 2.90 9.98 -5.83
N ILE A 151 1.93 10.78 -5.37
CA ILE A 151 0.83 10.30 -4.52
C ILE A 151 -0.47 10.12 -5.31
N ILE A 152 -0.63 10.79 -6.45
CA ILE A 152 -1.83 10.68 -7.29
C ILE A 152 -2.06 9.23 -7.76
N TRP A 153 -1.01 8.54 -8.21
CA TRP A 153 -1.16 7.16 -8.68
C TRP A 153 -1.57 6.20 -7.55
N GLN A 154 -1.10 6.41 -6.32
CA GLN A 154 -1.52 5.61 -5.16
C GLN A 154 -3.02 5.77 -4.90
N TRP A 155 -3.51 7.01 -4.98
CA TRP A 155 -4.93 7.29 -4.85
C TRP A 155 -5.74 6.71 -6.01
N ARG A 156 -5.20 6.66 -7.23
CA ARG A 156 -5.86 5.95 -8.35
C ARG A 156 -6.12 4.48 -7.99
N TYR A 157 -5.11 3.76 -7.51
CA TYR A 157 -5.30 2.37 -7.05
C TYR A 157 -6.28 2.29 -5.89
N ALA A 158 -6.17 3.19 -4.92
CA ALA A 158 -7.06 3.20 -3.75
C ALA A 158 -8.55 3.37 -4.13
N PHE A 159 -8.85 4.05 -5.24
CA PHE A 159 -10.22 4.17 -5.76
C PHE A 159 -10.60 3.09 -6.76
N ALA A 160 -9.64 2.44 -7.42
CA ALA A 160 -9.89 1.31 -8.30
C ALA A 160 -10.18 0.01 -7.53
N LEU A 161 -9.64 -0.11 -6.31
CA LEU A 161 -9.76 -1.26 -5.42
C LEU A 161 -10.95 -1.16 -4.48
N ASP A 162 -11.61 -2.29 -4.23
CA ASP A 162 -12.57 -2.37 -3.13
C ASP A 162 -11.84 -2.22 -1.80
N ARG A 163 -12.35 -1.35 -0.92
CA ARG A 163 -11.66 -0.90 0.30
C ARG A 163 -10.22 -0.42 0.10
N GLY A 164 -9.88 0.05 -1.10
CA GLY A 164 -8.51 0.40 -1.48
C GLY A 164 -7.87 1.53 -0.66
N VAL A 165 -8.66 2.47 -0.13
CA VAL A 165 -8.15 3.54 0.75
C VAL A 165 -7.63 2.97 2.08
N ALA A 166 -8.35 2.01 2.66
CA ALA A 166 -7.92 1.36 3.90
C ALA A 166 -6.65 0.53 3.66
N LEU A 167 -6.62 -0.23 2.56
CA LEU A 167 -5.45 -1.00 2.16
C LEU A 167 -4.22 -0.12 1.93
N LEU A 168 -4.37 1.00 1.20
CA LEU A 168 -3.27 1.94 0.99
C LEU A 168 -2.74 2.49 2.32
N GLY A 169 -3.62 2.76 3.27
CA GLY A 169 -3.24 3.21 4.62
C GLY A 169 -2.46 2.15 5.41
N GLU A 170 -2.82 0.88 5.25
CA GLU A 170 -2.15 -0.27 5.87
C GLU A 170 -0.77 -0.50 5.25
N LEU A 171 -0.69 -0.61 3.92
CA LEU A 171 0.58 -0.81 3.20
C LEU A 171 1.56 0.35 3.38
N LYS A 172 1.08 1.58 3.59
CA LYS A 172 1.94 2.71 3.95
C LYS A 172 2.60 2.55 5.32
N LYS A 173 1.96 1.85 6.25
CA LYS A 173 2.50 1.56 7.59
C LYS A 173 3.39 0.33 7.55
N GLU A 174 2.93 -0.73 6.90
CA GLU A 174 3.59 -2.03 6.82
C GLU A 174 3.55 -2.54 5.36
N PRO A 175 4.57 -2.21 4.53
CA PRO A 175 4.57 -2.51 3.09
C PRO A 175 4.53 -3.99 2.73
N GLU A 176 5.03 -4.86 3.62
CA GLU A 176 5.07 -6.31 3.41
C GLU A 176 3.78 -7.00 3.84
N THR A 177 2.83 -6.28 4.45
CA THR A 177 1.59 -6.88 4.96
C THR A 177 0.78 -7.50 3.84
N ASN A 178 0.35 -8.74 4.07
CA ASN A 178 -0.46 -9.47 3.11
C ASN A 178 -1.95 -9.09 3.20
N PRO A 179 -2.53 -8.41 2.19
CA PRO A 179 -3.93 -8.01 2.22
C PRO A 179 -4.93 -9.18 2.17
N TYR A 180 -4.51 -10.35 1.68
CA TYR A 180 -5.39 -11.50 1.46
C TYR A 180 -5.74 -12.27 2.73
N LEU A 181 -5.19 -11.88 3.88
CA LEU A 181 -5.62 -12.40 5.18
C LEU A 181 -6.96 -11.80 5.65
N LEU A 182 -7.41 -10.71 5.02
CA LEU A 182 -8.62 -9.97 5.38
C LEU A 182 -9.68 -10.08 4.27
N SER A 183 -10.96 -10.04 4.66
CA SER A 183 -12.07 -9.81 3.71
C SER A 183 -12.06 -8.32 3.29
N PRO A 184 -12.25 -7.99 2.00
CA PRO A 184 -12.77 -8.84 0.92
C PRO A 184 -11.71 -9.55 0.05
N TYR A 185 -10.42 -9.22 0.20
CA TYR A 185 -9.37 -9.71 -0.72
C TYR A 185 -9.24 -11.24 -0.70
N ARG A 186 -9.43 -11.85 0.48
CA ARG A 186 -9.48 -13.32 0.63
C ARG A 186 -10.49 -13.99 -0.31
N GLU A 187 -11.69 -13.42 -0.43
CA GLU A 187 -12.77 -13.98 -1.24
C GLU A 187 -12.42 -13.96 -2.73
N GLN A 188 -11.72 -12.92 -3.18
CA GLN A 188 -11.24 -12.80 -4.56
C GLN A 188 -10.30 -13.95 -4.93
N VAL A 189 -9.41 -14.34 -4.04
CA VAL A 189 -8.54 -15.51 -4.24
C VAL A 189 -9.36 -16.80 -4.27
N ASN A 190 -10.30 -16.98 -3.34
CA ASN A 190 -11.16 -18.17 -3.31
C ASN A 190 -11.96 -18.34 -4.62
N ILE A 191 -12.50 -17.25 -5.17
CA ILE A 191 -13.19 -17.22 -6.47
C ILE A 191 -12.29 -17.76 -7.59
N LEU A 192 -11.05 -17.26 -7.68
CA LEU A 192 -10.09 -17.69 -8.69
C LEU A 192 -9.70 -19.18 -8.53
N LEU A 193 -9.62 -19.65 -7.29
CA LEU A 193 -9.35 -21.05 -6.98
C LEU A 193 -10.56 -21.96 -7.23
N GLY A 194 -11.75 -21.40 -7.41
CA GLY A 194 -13.01 -22.14 -7.51
C GLY A 194 -13.42 -22.76 -6.16
N GLU A 195 -12.95 -22.19 -5.07
CA GLU A 195 -13.29 -22.60 -3.71
C GLU A 195 -14.45 -21.71 -3.26
N GLN A 196 -15.62 -22.31 -3.00
CA GLN A 196 -16.70 -21.54 -2.39
C GLN A 196 -16.29 -21.19 -0.97
N SER A 197 -16.49 -19.92 -0.58
CA SER A 197 -16.44 -19.51 0.81
C SER A 197 -17.48 -20.35 1.57
N THR A 198 -17.02 -21.41 2.23
CA THR A 198 -17.81 -22.07 3.26
C THR A 198 -17.89 -21.07 4.41
N GLU A 199 -18.87 -20.18 4.35
CA GLU A 199 -19.31 -19.42 5.52
C GLU A 199 -19.68 -20.45 6.59
N GLN A 200 -18.90 -20.46 7.67
CA GLN A 200 -19.25 -21.07 8.95
C GLN A 200 -19.66 -19.97 9.92
#